data_AF-A0AAQ3PDR5-F1
#
_entry.id   AF-A0AAQ3PDR5-F1
#
_cell.length_a   1.000
_cell.length_b   1.000
_cell.length_c   1.000
_cell.angle_alpha   90.00
_cell.angle_beta   90.00
_cell.angle_gamma   90.00
#
_symmetry.space_group_name_H-M   'P 1'
#
loop_
_entity.id
_entity.type
_entity.pdbx_description
1 polymer ?
#
loop_
_entity_poly.entity_id
_entity_poly.type
_entity_poly.pdbx_seq_one_letter_code
_entity_poly.pdbx_strand_id
1 'polypeptide(L)'
;MKLELQQSYPLPAFLAFFLAFFLFFIFFFIIFFFFFSTTTSIFKPFFLSFNITMSSEKERETQVYIAKLSEQAERYEEMVECMKAIAKLDLELTVEERNLLSVGYKNVIGARRASWRIMSSIEQKEESKGNENNAKMIKNYRQKVEEELSKICSDILSIIDKHLVPSSTSGEATVFYYKMKGDYYRYLAEFKTDQERKEAAEQSLKGYEAALAAANTDLPSTHPIRLGLALNFSVFYYEIMNSPERACHLAKQAFDEAIAELDTLSEESYKDSTLIMQLLRDNLTLWTSDLPEDGGDEIKPEEIKPAAPEDGQRFNQCLVIFFWSKSHHDFLAQQLTRLRNALHWNALKIRCVCAWSNAVHLDQKMQIIATS
;
A
#
# COMPACT_ATOMS: atom_id res chain seq x y z
N MET A 1 -77.22 44.91 6.76
CA MET A 1 -77.35 43.75 7.69
C MET A 1 -77.10 42.50 6.86
N LYS A 2 -76.17 41.59 7.14
CA LYS A 2 -75.37 41.28 8.33
C LYS A 2 -74.04 40.67 7.84
N LEU A 3 -72.94 41.01 8.52
CA LEU A 3 -71.77 40.15 8.63
C LEU A 3 -72.06 39.13 9.75
N GLU A 4 -71.87 37.83 9.50
CA GLU A 4 -71.77 36.78 10.52
C GLU A 4 -70.41 36.09 10.30
N LEU A 5 -69.40 36.44 11.09
CA LEU A 5 -69.00 35.93 12.42
C LEU A 5 -68.12 34.67 12.35
N GLN A 6 -66.84 34.91 12.66
CA GLN A 6 -65.72 33.99 12.85
C GLN A 6 -66.06 32.81 13.78
N GLN A 7 -65.66 31.60 13.35
CA GLN A 7 -65.61 30.39 14.16
C GLN A 7 -64.36 30.39 15.05
N SER A 8 -64.59 30.32 16.36
CA SER A 8 -63.59 30.19 17.41
C SER A 8 -63.20 28.72 17.62
N TYR A 9 -61.93 28.38 17.41
CA TYR A 9 -61.37 27.05 17.70
C TYR A 9 -60.88 26.96 19.16
N PRO A 10 -61.02 25.82 19.85
CA PRO A 10 -60.70 25.71 21.27
C PRO A 10 -59.19 25.47 21.48
N LEU A 11 -58.45 26.55 21.72
CA LEU A 11 -57.04 26.54 22.15
C LEU A 11 -56.70 25.65 23.38
N PRO A 12 -57.61 25.37 24.35
CA PRO A 12 -57.25 24.60 25.56
C PRO A 12 -57.04 23.10 25.34
N ALA A 13 -57.73 22.50 24.35
CA ALA A 13 -57.70 21.05 24.15
C ALA A 13 -56.39 20.58 23.50
N PHE A 14 -55.80 21.41 22.64
CA PHE A 14 -54.55 21.09 21.96
C PHE A 14 -53.34 21.14 22.91
N LEU A 15 -53.33 22.11 23.83
CA LEU A 15 -52.28 22.22 24.85
C LEU A 15 -52.31 21.05 25.84
N ALA A 16 -53.52 20.63 26.25
CA ALA A 16 -53.71 19.49 27.14
C ALA A 16 -53.23 18.17 26.52
N PHE A 17 -53.46 17.98 25.22
CA PHE A 17 -52.99 16.80 24.50
C PHE A 17 -51.46 16.75 24.39
N PHE A 18 -50.83 17.89 24.10
CA PHE A 18 -49.36 17.98 24.03
C PHE A 18 -48.70 17.75 25.40
N LEU A 19 -49.26 18.30 26.47
CA LEU A 19 -48.78 18.07 27.84
C LEU A 19 -48.95 16.61 28.26
N ALA A 20 -50.08 15.97 27.93
CA ALA A 20 -50.29 14.56 28.21
C ALA A 20 -49.31 13.65 27.43
N PHE A 21 -49.04 13.97 26.16
CA PHE A 21 -48.07 13.22 25.35
C PHE A 21 -46.64 13.40 25.86
N PHE A 22 -46.27 14.62 26.25
CA PHE A 22 -44.95 14.92 26.80
C PHE A 22 -44.73 14.27 28.16
N LEU A 23 -45.75 14.27 29.04
CA LEU A 23 -45.71 13.58 30.32
C LEU A 23 -45.68 12.05 30.15
N PHE A 24 -46.39 11.51 29.15
CA PHE A 24 -46.31 10.09 28.81
C PHE A 24 -44.91 9.70 28.32
N PHE A 25 -44.28 10.54 27.50
CA PHE A 25 -42.91 10.30 27.02
C PHE A 25 -41.90 10.38 28.16
N ILE A 26 -42.02 11.36 29.05
CA ILE A 26 -41.19 11.48 30.26
C ILE A 26 -41.41 10.28 31.18
N PHE A 27 -42.65 9.85 31.39
CA PHE A 27 -42.96 8.69 32.23
C PHE A 27 -42.40 7.40 31.61
N PHE A 28 -42.49 7.23 30.30
CA PHE A 28 -41.89 6.09 29.59
C PHE A 28 -40.36 6.15 29.64
N PHE A 29 -39.76 7.33 29.54
CA PHE A 29 -38.31 7.53 29.65
C PHE A 29 -37.81 7.28 31.07
N ILE A 30 -38.56 7.72 32.10
CA ILE A 30 -38.24 7.47 33.51
C ILE A 30 -38.42 5.99 33.84
N ILE A 31 -39.47 5.32 33.35
CA ILE A 31 -39.65 3.87 33.51
C ILE A 31 -38.54 3.14 32.79
N PHE A 32 -38.19 3.52 31.56
CA PHE A 32 -37.07 2.96 30.81
C PHE A 32 -35.77 3.10 31.60
N PHE A 33 -35.52 4.27 32.20
CA PHE A 33 -34.33 4.54 33.03
C PHE A 33 -34.34 3.77 34.37
N PHE A 34 -35.49 3.63 35.03
CA PHE A 34 -35.63 2.87 36.29
C PHE A 34 -35.59 1.35 36.08
N PHE A 35 -36.16 0.84 34.97
CA PHE A 35 -36.02 -0.57 34.57
C PHE A 35 -34.58 -0.87 34.13
N PHE A 36 -33.88 0.06 33.48
CA PHE A 36 -32.46 -0.10 33.16
C PHE A 36 -31.56 -0.03 34.40
N SER A 37 -31.88 0.83 35.38
CA SER A 37 -31.13 0.98 36.63
C SER A 37 -31.14 -0.31 37.48
N THR A 38 -32.23 -1.09 37.42
CA THR A 38 -32.37 -2.36 38.14
C THR A 38 -31.97 -3.60 37.31
N THR A 39 -31.85 -3.50 35.99
CA THR A 39 -31.35 -4.58 35.11
C THR A 39 -29.89 -4.43 34.67
N THR A 40 -29.16 -3.49 35.28
CA THR A 40 -27.74 -3.20 34.95
C THR A 40 -26.83 -4.43 34.96
N SER A 41 -27.14 -5.51 35.66
CA SER A 41 -26.30 -6.71 35.69
C SER A 41 -26.35 -7.55 34.40
N ILE A 42 -27.51 -7.58 33.71
CA ILE A 42 -27.72 -8.40 32.51
C ILE A 42 -27.30 -7.63 31.25
N PHE A 43 -27.55 -6.32 31.19
CA PHE A 43 -27.21 -5.48 30.05
C PHE A 43 -25.85 -4.78 30.15
N LYS A 44 -25.19 -4.73 31.33
CA LYS A 44 -23.80 -4.22 31.45
C LYS A 44 -22.83 -4.87 30.47
N PRO A 45 -22.76 -6.20 30.34
CA PRO A 45 -21.81 -6.82 29.41
C PRO A 45 -22.12 -6.44 27.96
N PHE A 46 -23.40 -6.32 27.58
CA PHE A 46 -23.79 -5.88 26.25
C PHE A 46 -23.46 -4.41 25.98
N PHE A 47 -23.75 -3.52 26.92
CA PHE A 47 -23.48 -2.09 26.79
C PHE A 47 -21.98 -1.78 26.86
N LEU A 48 -21.23 -2.53 27.68
CA LEU A 48 -19.77 -2.45 27.75
C LEU A 48 -19.12 -2.99 26.47
N SER A 49 -19.58 -4.14 25.96
CA SER A 49 -19.14 -4.68 24.67
C SER A 49 -19.43 -3.70 23.55
N PHE A 50 -20.64 -3.13 23.50
CA PHE A 50 -21.04 -2.15 22.48
C PHE A 50 -20.17 -0.88 22.53
N ASN A 51 -19.90 -0.33 23.72
CA ASN A 51 -19.03 0.83 23.86
C ASN A 51 -17.57 0.53 23.51
N ILE A 52 -17.06 -0.67 23.83
CA ILE A 52 -15.71 -1.10 23.45
C ILE A 52 -15.61 -1.22 21.92
N THR A 53 -16.59 -1.86 21.27
CA THR A 53 -16.63 -1.98 19.80
C THR A 53 -16.68 -0.61 19.14
N MET A 54 -17.56 0.30 19.59
CA MET A 54 -17.65 1.67 19.07
C MET A 54 -16.34 2.47 19.26
N SER A 55 -15.64 2.27 20.38
CA SER A 55 -14.34 2.92 20.61
C SER A 55 -13.26 2.40 19.66
N SER A 56 -13.23 1.08 19.42
CA SER A 56 -12.25 0.46 18.52
C SER A 56 -12.45 0.84 17.04
N GLU A 57 -13.70 1.02 16.62
CA GLU A 57 -14.04 1.42 15.25
C GLU A 57 -13.60 2.86 14.98
N LYS A 58 -13.87 3.78 15.92
CA LYS A 58 -13.40 5.18 15.83
C LYS A 58 -11.87 5.29 15.85
N GLU A 59 -11.21 4.43 16.63
CA GLU A 59 -9.75 4.37 16.65
C GLU A 59 -9.19 3.88 15.30
N ARG A 60 -9.77 2.82 14.72
CA ARG A 60 -9.43 2.31 13.39
C ARG A 60 -9.58 3.38 12.31
N GLU A 61 -10.71 4.08 12.27
CA GLU A 61 -10.95 5.19 11.33
C GLU A 61 -9.91 6.31 11.47
N THR A 62 -9.56 6.66 12.71
CA THR A 62 -8.54 7.67 13.00
C THR A 62 -7.17 7.23 12.47
N GLN A 63 -6.79 5.97 12.70
CA GLN A 63 -5.53 5.42 12.20
C GLN A 63 -5.48 5.39 10.66
N VAL A 64 -6.58 5.01 10.00
CA VAL A 64 -6.66 5.04 8.52
C VAL A 64 -6.52 6.45 7.98
N TYR A 65 -7.19 7.43 8.61
CA TYR A 65 -7.08 8.83 8.22
C TYR A 65 -5.64 9.35 8.36
N ILE A 66 -4.97 9.06 9.48
CA ILE A 66 -3.58 9.43 9.70
C ILE A 66 -2.66 8.73 8.70
N ALA A 67 -2.87 7.44 8.40
CA ALA A 67 -2.10 6.71 7.40
C ALA A 67 -2.19 7.37 6.01
N LYS A 68 -3.37 7.82 5.60
CA LYS A 68 -3.58 8.58 4.34
C LYS A 68 -2.88 9.94 4.35
N LEU A 69 -2.87 10.65 5.48
CA LEU A 69 -2.13 11.90 5.61
C LEU A 69 -0.62 11.67 5.55
N SER A 70 -0.14 10.61 6.21
CA SER A 70 1.26 10.19 6.20
C SER A 70 1.72 9.81 4.79
N GLU A 71 0.89 9.09 4.03
CA GLU A 71 1.15 8.79 2.61
C GLU A 71 1.32 10.08 1.78
N GLN A 72 0.39 11.04 1.91
CA GLN A 72 0.45 12.31 1.18
C GLN A 72 1.67 13.17 1.56
N ALA A 73 2.16 13.01 2.79
CA ALA A 73 3.34 13.68 3.33
C ALA A 73 4.63 12.87 3.12
N GLU A 74 4.57 11.71 2.44
CA GLU A 74 5.69 10.79 2.21
C GLU A 74 6.38 10.32 3.51
N ARG A 75 5.62 10.30 4.62
CA ARG A 75 6.00 9.85 5.95
C ARG A 75 5.67 8.37 6.14
N TYR A 76 6.35 7.52 5.37
CA TYR A 76 6.01 6.10 5.28
C TYR A 76 6.30 5.29 6.55
N GLU A 77 7.25 5.73 7.38
CA GLU A 77 7.54 5.08 8.67
C GLU A 77 6.34 5.24 9.62
N GLU A 78 5.76 6.45 9.69
CA GLU A 78 4.56 6.73 10.48
C GLU A 78 3.31 6.06 9.89
N MET A 79 3.21 5.99 8.56
CA MET A 79 2.16 5.23 7.87
C MET A 79 2.18 3.75 8.29
N VAL A 80 3.37 3.14 8.33
CA VAL A 80 3.55 1.74 8.77
C VAL A 80 3.08 1.56 10.21
N GLU A 81 3.44 2.47 11.13
CA GLU A 81 3.01 2.37 12.53
C GLU A 81 1.48 2.45 12.69
N CYS A 82 0.81 3.33 11.93
CA CYS A 82 -0.65 3.41 11.93
C CYS A 82 -1.28 2.09 11.43
N MET A 83 -0.77 1.56 10.32
CA MET A 83 -1.30 0.33 9.73
C MET A 83 -1.01 -0.91 10.58
N LYS A 84 0.09 -0.93 11.33
CA LYS A 84 0.37 -1.97 12.34
C LYS A 84 -0.63 -1.92 13.49
N ALA A 85 -1.02 -0.73 13.94
CA ALA A 85 -2.03 -0.59 14.98
C ALA A 85 -3.37 -1.18 14.51
N ILE A 86 -3.76 -0.92 13.26
CA ILE A 86 -4.98 -1.48 12.66
C ILE A 86 -4.88 -3.01 12.52
N ALA A 87 -3.75 -3.53 12.03
CA ALA A 87 -3.56 -4.97 11.86
C ALA A 87 -3.69 -5.74 13.18
N LYS A 88 -3.20 -5.17 14.29
CA LYS A 88 -3.26 -5.77 15.63
C LYS A 88 -4.66 -5.78 16.26
N LEU A 89 -5.67 -5.23 15.60
CA LEU A 89 -7.06 -5.36 16.03
C LEU A 89 -7.65 -6.75 15.72
N ASP A 90 -6.91 -7.60 14.99
CA ASP A 90 -7.34 -8.95 14.58
C ASP A 90 -8.69 -8.94 13.84
N LEU A 91 -8.91 -7.89 13.05
CA LEU A 91 -10.04 -7.72 12.15
C LEU A 91 -9.55 -7.78 10.72
N GLU A 92 -10.36 -8.33 9.82
CA GLU A 92 -10.03 -8.37 8.40
C GLU A 92 -9.83 -6.95 7.87
N LEU A 93 -8.71 -6.73 7.18
CA LEU A 93 -8.44 -5.45 6.52
C LEU A 93 -9.24 -5.34 5.24
N THR A 94 -9.87 -4.18 5.06
CA THR A 94 -10.47 -3.78 3.79
C THR A 94 -9.40 -3.71 2.70
N VAL A 95 -9.85 -3.72 1.44
CA VAL A 95 -8.94 -3.59 0.28
C VAL A 95 -8.10 -2.30 0.38
N GLU A 96 -8.71 -1.19 0.80
CA GLU A 96 -8.00 0.08 0.98
C GLU A 96 -6.92 -0.01 2.08
N GLU A 97 -7.26 -0.54 3.25
CA GLU A 97 -6.31 -0.70 4.37
C GLU A 97 -5.17 -1.66 4.00
N ARG A 98 -5.48 -2.76 3.31
CA ARG A 98 -4.47 -3.69 2.82
C ARG A 98 -3.50 -3.03 1.85
N ASN A 99 -4.02 -2.19 0.96
CA ASN A 99 -3.21 -1.40 0.04
C ASN A 99 -2.33 -0.40 0.80
N LEU A 100 -2.88 0.36 1.76
CA LEU A 100 -2.12 1.31 2.60
C LEU A 100 -0.98 0.60 3.35
N LEU A 101 -1.25 -0.53 4.00
CA LEU A 101 -0.22 -1.33 4.67
C LEU A 101 0.91 -1.71 3.71
N SER A 102 0.57 -2.19 2.51
CA SER A 102 1.56 -2.60 1.52
C SER A 102 2.37 -1.43 0.99
N VAL A 103 1.74 -0.27 0.75
CA VAL A 103 2.40 0.95 0.28
C VAL A 103 3.39 1.47 1.32
N GLY A 104 2.99 1.52 2.59
CA GLY A 104 3.87 1.95 3.68
C GLY A 104 5.13 1.09 3.77
N TYR A 105 4.96 -0.22 3.96
CA TYR A 105 6.10 -1.12 4.10
C TYR A 105 6.96 -1.22 2.84
N LYS A 106 6.36 -1.12 1.64
CA LYS A 106 7.09 -1.12 0.36
C LYS A 106 8.01 0.10 0.25
N ASN A 107 7.54 1.28 0.62
CA ASN A 107 8.36 2.49 0.53
C ASN A 107 9.50 2.48 1.55
N VAL A 108 9.22 2.06 2.80
CA VAL A 108 10.24 1.93 3.84
C VAL A 108 11.32 0.91 3.43
N ILE A 109 10.95 -0.30 3.01
CA ILE A 109 11.92 -1.32 2.59
C ILE A 109 12.63 -0.92 1.29
N GLY A 110 11.95 -0.25 0.36
CA GLY A 110 12.51 0.21 -0.90
C GLY A 110 13.69 1.17 -0.72
N ALA A 111 13.53 2.15 0.16
CA ALA A 111 14.60 3.11 0.49
C ALA A 111 15.83 2.41 1.10
N ARG A 112 15.61 1.46 2.03
CA ARG A 112 16.71 0.69 2.65
C ARG A 112 17.40 -0.25 1.68
N ARG A 113 16.65 -0.92 0.79
CA ARG A 113 17.23 -1.78 -0.26
C ARG A 113 18.07 -0.98 -1.25
N ALA A 114 17.63 0.23 -1.62
CA ALA A 114 18.42 1.13 -2.46
C ALA A 114 19.72 1.54 -1.77
N SER A 115 19.66 1.92 -0.48
CA SER A 115 20.84 2.24 0.32
C SER A 115 21.82 1.06 0.38
N TRP A 116 21.34 -0.15 0.65
CA TRP A 116 22.16 -1.35 0.69
C TRP A 116 22.88 -1.65 -0.63
N ARG A 117 22.18 -1.53 -1.76
CA ARG A 117 22.79 -1.70 -3.10
C ARG A 117 23.92 -0.71 -3.34
N ILE A 118 23.71 0.56 -3.00
CA ILE A 118 24.72 1.60 -3.16
C ILE A 118 25.94 1.28 -2.28
N MET A 119 25.73 0.93 -1.01
CA MET A 119 26.83 0.58 -0.11
C MET A 119 27.62 -0.63 -0.60
N SER A 120 26.93 -1.68 -1.05
CA SER A 120 27.55 -2.89 -1.60
C SER A 120 28.39 -2.57 -2.85
N SER A 121 27.89 -1.71 -3.74
CA SER A 121 28.63 -1.28 -4.94
C SER A 121 29.86 -0.43 -4.60
N ILE A 122 29.77 0.45 -3.59
CA ILE A 122 30.90 1.28 -3.16
C ILE A 122 31.96 0.40 -2.47
N GLU A 123 31.55 -0.56 -1.64
CA GLU A 123 32.45 -1.52 -0.99
C GLU A 123 33.28 -2.28 -2.03
N GLN A 124 32.62 -2.90 -3.02
CA GLN A 124 33.30 -3.62 -4.10
C GLN A 124 34.28 -2.73 -4.89
N LYS A 125 33.94 -1.46 -5.12
CA LYS A 125 34.82 -0.50 -5.81
C LYS A 125 36.03 -0.08 -4.99
N GLU A 126 35.92 -0.03 -3.67
CA GLU A 126 37.06 0.29 -2.80
C GLU A 126 37.95 -0.94 -2.56
N GLU A 127 37.36 -2.13 -2.48
CA GLU A 127 38.09 -3.40 -2.45
C GLU A 127 38.95 -3.59 -3.71
N SER A 128 38.40 -3.32 -4.90
CA SER A 128 39.15 -3.45 -6.17
C SER A 128 40.30 -2.44 -6.34
N LYS A 129 40.28 -1.32 -5.59
CA LYS A 129 41.39 -0.36 -5.54
C LYS A 129 42.46 -0.71 -4.51
N GLY A 130 42.23 -1.74 -3.67
CA GLY A 130 43.12 -2.10 -2.57
C GLY A 130 43.00 -1.18 -1.34
N ASN A 131 41.93 -0.39 -1.23
CA ASN A 131 41.72 0.52 -0.11
C ASN A 131 41.08 -0.22 1.09
N GLU A 132 41.81 -1.16 1.70
CA GLU A 132 41.28 -2.07 2.73
C GLU A 132 40.63 -1.36 3.92
N ASN A 133 41.21 -0.25 4.38
CA ASN A 133 40.64 0.53 5.51
C ASN A 133 39.28 1.14 5.16
N ASN A 134 39.14 1.71 3.96
CA ASN A 134 37.88 2.28 3.50
C ASN A 134 36.84 1.18 3.29
N ALA A 135 37.23 0.08 2.64
CA ALA A 135 36.37 -1.08 2.43
C ALA A 135 35.82 -1.61 3.76
N LYS A 136 36.67 -1.73 4.79
CA LYS A 136 36.23 -2.14 6.14
C LYS A 136 35.24 -1.16 6.78
N MET A 137 35.45 0.15 6.62
CA MET A 137 34.50 1.16 7.12
C MET A 137 33.14 1.07 6.41
N ILE A 138 33.15 0.90 5.08
CA ILE A 138 31.94 0.78 4.27
C ILE A 138 31.20 -0.50 4.64
N LYS A 139 31.92 -1.63 4.79
CA LYS A 139 31.35 -2.92 5.22
C LYS A 139 30.60 -2.81 6.55
N ASN A 140 31.20 -2.16 7.55
CA ASN A 140 30.54 -1.94 8.85
C ASN A 140 29.26 -1.10 8.70
N TYR A 141 29.25 -0.13 7.78
CA TYR A 141 28.06 0.67 7.53
C TYR A 141 26.99 -0.10 6.75
N ARG A 142 27.38 -0.90 5.74
CA ARG A 142 26.48 -1.82 5.03
C ARG A 142 25.79 -2.78 6.00
N GLN A 143 26.53 -3.35 6.96
CA GLN A 143 25.96 -4.24 7.98
C GLN A 143 24.87 -3.57 8.83
N LYS A 144 25.02 -2.27 9.16
CA LYS A 144 23.94 -1.53 9.84
C LYS A 144 22.68 -1.44 8.98
N VAL A 145 22.84 -1.20 7.67
CA VAL A 145 21.70 -1.19 6.73
C VAL A 145 21.06 -2.57 6.63
N GLU A 146 21.85 -3.64 6.65
CA GLU A 146 21.35 -5.03 6.67
C GLU A 146 20.55 -5.36 7.93
N GLU A 147 20.98 -4.86 9.09
CA GLU A 147 20.22 -4.99 10.34
C GLU A 147 18.88 -4.24 10.27
N GLU A 148 18.86 -3.02 9.72
CA GLU A 148 17.64 -2.25 9.49
C GLU A 148 16.68 -2.98 8.54
N LEU A 149 17.20 -3.49 7.41
CA LEU A 149 16.45 -4.31 6.46
C LEU A 149 15.85 -5.56 7.13
N SER A 150 16.68 -6.29 7.90
CA SER A 150 16.26 -7.49 8.61
C SER A 150 15.14 -7.20 9.61
N LYS A 151 15.20 -6.06 10.32
CA LYS A 151 14.16 -5.63 11.26
C LYS A 151 12.85 -5.33 10.54
N ILE A 152 12.89 -4.59 9.42
CA ILE A 152 11.68 -4.27 8.64
C ILE A 152 11.02 -5.55 8.11
N CYS A 153 11.81 -6.47 7.54
CA CYS A 153 11.28 -7.75 7.06
C CYS A 153 10.68 -8.58 8.20
N SER A 154 11.38 -8.70 9.33
CA SER A 154 10.90 -9.49 10.47
C SER A 154 9.61 -8.91 11.07
N ASP A 155 9.48 -7.58 11.10
CA ASP A 155 8.30 -6.89 11.60
C ASP A 155 7.05 -7.24 10.78
N ILE A 156 7.08 -7.03 9.45
CA ILE A 156 5.92 -7.36 8.60
C ILE A 156 5.63 -8.86 8.54
N LEU A 157 6.66 -9.72 8.51
CA LEU A 157 6.46 -11.17 8.53
C LEU A 157 5.75 -11.60 9.82
N SER A 158 6.13 -11.01 10.97
CA SER A 158 5.42 -11.27 12.23
C SER A 158 3.98 -10.75 12.21
N ILE A 159 3.70 -9.62 11.58
CA ILE A 159 2.33 -9.08 11.47
C ILE A 159 1.47 -9.96 10.58
N ILE A 160 2.01 -10.41 9.44
CA ILE A 160 1.32 -11.32 8.50
C ILE A 160 0.92 -12.61 9.22
N ASP A 161 1.88 -13.25 9.90
CA ASP A 161 1.66 -14.57 10.49
C ASP A 161 0.77 -14.55 11.74
N LYS A 162 0.83 -13.48 12.55
CA LYS A 162 0.08 -13.40 13.81
C LYS A 162 -1.31 -12.81 13.65
N HIS A 163 -1.50 -11.88 12.71
CA HIS A 163 -2.70 -11.04 12.66
C HIS A 163 -3.41 -11.12 11.31
N LEU A 164 -2.70 -11.00 10.19
CA LEU A 164 -3.34 -10.81 8.88
C LEU A 164 -3.85 -12.11 8.24
N VAL A 165 -3.01 -13.16 8.19
CA VAL A 165 -3.42 -14.46 7.64
C VAL A 165 -4.49 -15.14 8.51
N PRO A 166 -4.41 -15.12 9.87
CA PRO A 166 -5.48 -15.67 10.70
C PRO A 166 -6.82 -14.94 10.56
N SER A 167 -6.79 -13.63 10.27
CA SER A 167 -8.00 -12.79 10.16
C SER A 167 -8.55 -12.69 8.73
N SER A 168 -7.85 -13.22 7.72
CA SER A 168 -8.31 -13.16 6.32
C SER A 168 -9.36 -14.21 6.02
N THR A 169 -10.50 -13.79 5.45
CA THR A 169 -11.58 -14.70 5.04
C THR A 169 -11.68 -14.84 3.53
N SER A 170 -11.25 -13.82 2.79
CA SER A 170 -11.28 -13.80 1.32
C SER A 170 -10.06 -14.45 0.68
N GLY A 171 -10.28 -15.14 -0.45
CA GLY A 171 -9.21 -15.69 -1.29
C GLY A 171 -8.23 -14.61 -1.77
N GLU A 172 -8.75 -13.44 -2.13
CA GLU A 172 -7.93 -12.29 -2.52
C GLU A 172 -6.98 -11.83 -1.40
N ALA A 173 -7.46 -11.73 -0.16
CA ALA A 173 -6.62 -11.39 1.00
C ALA A 173 -5.53 -12.43 1.23
N THR A 174 -5.92 -13.71 1.14
CA THR A 174 -5.01 -14.85 1.32
C THR A 174 -3.87 -14.78 0.31
N VAL A 175 -4.18 -14.64 -0.99
CA VAL A 175 -3.18 -14.50 -2.05
C VAL A 175 -2.29 -13.28 -1.80
N PHE A 176 -2.87 -12.14 -1.43
CA PHE A 176 -2.13 -10.91 -1.18
C PHE A 176 -1.11 -11.07 -0.05
N TYR A 177 -1.50 -11.64 1.09
CA TYR A 177 -0.61 -11.79 2.24
C TYR A 177 0.46 -12.85 2.02
N TYR A 178 0.15 -13.98 1.39
CA TYR A 178 1.18 -14.97 1.06
C TYR A 178 2.16 -14.46 0.00
N LYS A 179 1.69 -13.70 -0.99
CA LYS A 179 2.56 -12.99 -1.94
C LYS A 179 3.49 -12.03 -1.21
N MET A 180 2.95 -11.24 -0.28
CA MET A 180 3.73 -10.30 0.53
C MET A 180 4.76 -11.05 1.39
N LYS A 181 4.39 -12.17 2.00
CA LYS A 181 5.31 -13.05 2.75
C LYS A 181 6.47 -13.53 1.87
N GLY A 182 6.17 -14.00 0.66
CA GLY A 182 7.18 -14.36 -0.34
C GLY A 182 8.11 -13.19 -0.68
N ASP A 183 7.55 -12.00 -0.94
CA ASP A 183 8.31 -10.79 -1.24
C ASP A 183 9.31 -10.40 -0.12
N TYR A 184 8.91 -10.47 1.14
CA TYR A 184 9.78 -10.09 2.26
C TYR A 184 10.85 -11.13 2.58
N TYR A 185 10.57 -12.42 2.40
CA TYR A 185 11.61 -13.44 2.44
C TYR A 185 12.58 -13.35 1.26
N ARG A 186 12.08 -13.01 0.06
CA ARG A 186 12.93 -12.71 -1.08
C ARG A 186 13.89 -11.57 -0.77
N TYR A 187 13.41 -10.48 -0.15
CA TYR A 187 14.29 -9.37 0.27
C TYR A 187 15.36 -9.79 1.28
N LEU A 188 15.06 -10.72 2.20
CA LEU A 188 16.08 -11.29 3.09
C LEU A 188 17.13 -12.10 2.29
N ALA A 189 16.69 -12.91 1.34
CA ALA A 189 17.58 -13.73 0.52
C ALA A 189 18.53 -12.91 -0.40
N GLU A 190 18.24 -11.62 -0.64
CA GLU A 190 19.09 -10.74 -1.45
C GLU A 190 20.43 -10.41 -0.78
N PHE A 191 20.48 -10.27 0.54
CA PHE A 191 21.67 -9.81 1.26
C PHE A 191 22.19 -10.78 2.33
N LYS A 192 21.37 -11.74 2.76
CA LYS A 192 21.83 -12.81 3.65
C LYS A 192 22.82 -13.73 2.93
N THR A 193 23.69 -14.39 3.71
CA THR A 193 24.68 -15.33 3.17
C THR A 193 24.46 -16.74 3.71
N ASP A 194 25.10 -17.71 3.07
CA ASP A 194 25.22 -19.09 3.55
C ASP A 194 23.86 -19.74 3.90
N GLN A 195 23.74 -20.23 5.13
CA GLN A 195 22.56 -20.94 5.61
C GLN A 195 21.34 -20.01 5.74
N GLU A 196 21.52 -18.79 6.22
CA GLU A 196 20.42 -17.81 6.34
C GLU A 196 19.83 -17.46 4.97
N ARG A 197 20.67 -17.37 3.93
CA ARG A 197 20.20 -17.15 2.55
C ARG A 197 19.32 -18.30 2.06
N LYS A 198 19.76 -19.54 2.30
CA LYS A 198 19.01 -20.74 1.88
C LYS A 198 17.66 -20.81 2.56
N GLU A 199 17.63 -20.60 3.87
CA GLU A 199 16.38 -20.58 4.66
C GLU A 199 15.43 -19.48 4.17
N ALA A 200 15.94 -18.27 3.93
CA ALA A 200 15.13 -17.18 3.37
C ALA A 200 14.58 -17.52 1.98
N ALA A 201 15.38 -18.11 1.09
CA ALA A 201 14.94 -18.53 -0.24
C ALA A 201 13.85 -19.64 -0.17
N GLU A 202 14.02 -20.63 0.70
CA GLU A 202 13.01 -21.68 0.91
C GLU A 202 11.69 -21.14 1.46
N GLN A 203 11.74 -20.21 2.42
CA GLN A 203 10.53 -19.58 2.95
C GLN A 203 9.85 -18.66 1.92
N SER A 204 10.65 -17.98 1.09
CA SER A 204 10.14 -17.20 -0.05
C SER A 204 9.40 -18.09 -1.03
N LEU A 205 9.99 -19.23 -1.41
CA LEU A 205 9.37 -20.21 -2.30
C LEU A 205 8.04 -20.72 -1.73
N LYS A 206 8.01 -21.14 -0.47
CA LYS A 206 6.78 -21.57 0.21
C LYS A 206 5.69 -20.51 0.21
N GLY A 207 6.06 -19.25 0.46
CA GLY A 207 5.14 -18.12 0.42
C GLY A 207 4.52 -17.92 -0.97
N TYR A 208 5.33 -17.95 -2.02
CA TYR A 208 4.84 -17.82 -3.39
C TYR A 208 4.02 -19.02 -3.87
N GLU A 209 4.40 -20.25 -3.51
CA GLU A 209 3.64 -21.46 -3.84
C GLU A 209 2.26 -21.46 -3.17
N ALA A 210 2.19 -21.08 -1.88
CA ALA A 210 0.92 -20.92 -1.17
C ALA A 210 0.03 -19.85 -1.82
N ALA A 211 0.62 -18.71 -2.19
CA ALA A 211 -0.10 -17.66 -2.91
C ALA A 211 -0.61 -18.14 -4.28
N LEU A 212 0.19 -18.92 -5.02
CA LEU A 212 -0.16 -19.40 -6.36
C LEU A 212 -1.28 -20.44 -6.29
N ALA A 213 -1.25 -21.34 -5.31
CA ALA A 213 -2.31 -22.31 -5.09
C ALA A 213 -3.66 -21.64 -4.80
N ALA A 214 -3.67 -20.63 -3.92
CA ALA A 214 -4.87 -19.84 -3.63
C ALA A 214 -5.31 -19.04 -4.88
N ALA A 215 -4.38 -18.42 -5.60
CA ALA A 215 -4.70 -17.60 -6.77
C ALA A 215 -5.32 -18.41 -7.92
N ASN A 216 -4.86 -19.64 -8.14
CA ASN A 216 -5.41 -20.52 -9.16
C ASN A 216 -6.83 -20.99 -8.86
N THR A 217 -7.24 -20.95 -7.59
CA THR A 217 -8.58 -21.34 -7.14
C THR A 217 -9.53 -20.15 -7.15
N ASP A 218 -9.08 -19.00 -6.63
CA ASP A 218 -9.97 -17.90 -6.26
C ASP A 218 -9.93 -16.71 -7.24
N LEU A 219 -8.91 -16.61 -8.10
CA LEU A 219 -8.68 -15.43 -8.94
C LEU A 219 -8.56 -15.79 -10.43
N PRO A 220 -9.22 -15.03 -11.34
CA PRO A 220 -9.04 -15.22 -12.79
C PRO A 220 -7.62 -14.90 -13.23
N SER A 221 -7.17 -15.43 -14.37
CA SER A 221 -5.80 -15.26 -14.89
C SER A 221 -5.43 -13.79 -15.13
N THR A 222 -6.44 -12.97 -15.43
CA THR A 222 -6.34 -11.52 -15.64
C THR A 222 -6.33 -10.71 -14.34
N HIS A 223 -6.57 -11.32 -13.17
CA HIS A 223 -6.67 -10.57 -11.93
C HIS A 223 -5.33 -9.87 -11.57
N PRO A 224 -5.30 -8.56 -11.25
CA PRO A 224 -4.05 -7.83 -11.01
C PRO A 224 -3.17 -8.43 -9.89
N ILE A 225 -3.78 -8.98 -8.84
CA ILE A 225 -3.02 -9.64 -7.75
C ILE A 225 -2.37 -10.94 -8.24
N ARG A 226 -3.05 -11.74 -9.08
CA ARG A 226 -2.51 -12.99 -9.64
C ARG A 226 -1.40 -12.70 -10.64
N LEU A 227 -1.59 -11.72 -11.51
CA LEU A 227 -0.55 -11.25 -12.44
C LEU A 227 0.67 -10.70 -11.68
N GLY A 228 0.46 -9.90 -10.63
CA GLY A 228 1.54 -9.39 -9.80
C GLY A 228 2.27 -10.45 -8.99
N LEU A 229 1.58 -11.52 -8.59
CA LEU A 229 2.20 -12.71 -8.01
C LEU A 229 3.13 -13.39 -9.03
N ALA A 230 2.65 -13.65 -10.25
CA ALA A 230 3.46 -14.28 -11.30
C ALA A 230 4.69 -13.44 -11.65
N LEU A 231 4.55 -12.11 -11.70
CA LEU A 231 5.68 -11.21 -11.91
C LEU A 231 6.73 -11.36 -10.80
N ASN A 232 6.33 -11.25 -9.54
CA ASN A 232 7.30 -11.30 -8.44
C ASN A 232 7.91 -12.70 -8.28
N PHE A 233 7.14 -13.75 -8.55
CA PHE A 233 7.62 -15.12 -8.45
C PHE A 233 8.57 -15.48 -9.61
N SER A 234 8.34 -14.97 -10.82
CA SER A 234 9.32 -15.12 -11.91
C SER A 234 10.63 -14.39 -11.61
N VAL A 235 10.58 -13.17 -11.05
CA VAL A 235 11.78 -12.46 -10.59
C VAL A 235 12.50 -13.25 -9.49
N PHE A 236 11.78 -13.88 -8.56
CA PHE A 236 12.38 -14.75 -7.56
C PHE A 236 13.15 -15.93 -8.19
N TYR A 237 12.55 -16.61 -9.17
CA TYR A 237 13.24 -17.70 -9.88
C TYR A 237 14.50 -17.22 -10.59
N TYR A 238 14.44 -16.02 -11.20
CA TYR A 238 15.57 -15.43 -11.90
C TYR A 238 16.68 -14.99 -10.94
N GLU A 239 16.38 -14.08 -10.01
CA GLU A 239 17.37 -13.38 -9.19
C GLU A 239 17.84 -14.18 -7.97
N ILE A 240 17.01 -15.05 -7.38
CA ILE A 240 17.35 -15.75 -6.14
C ILE A 240 17.70 -17.21 -6.39
N MET A 241 16.84 -17.92 -7.15
CA MET A 241 17.01 -19.35 -7.41
C MET A 241 17.96 -19.65 -8.57
N ASN A 242 18.41 -18.63 -9.30
CA ASN A 242 19.28 -18.76 -10.46
C ASN A 242 18.72 -19.80 -11.47
N SER A 243 17.42 -19.73 -11.73
CA SER A 243 16.68 -20.64 -12.61
C SER A 243 15.96 -19.85 -13.70
N PRO A 244 16.70 -19.26 -14.66
CA PRO A 244 16.14 -18.33 -15.64
C PRO A 244 15.11 -18.99 -16.57
N GLU A 245 15.25 -20.28 -16.89
CA GLU A 245 14.29 -21.01 -17.72
C GLU A 245 12.93 -21.12 -17.03
N ARG A 246 12.92 -21.42 -15.72
CA ARG A 246 11.69 -21.45 -14.91
C ARG A 246 11.08 -20.06 -14.79
N ALA A 247 11.89 -19.03 -14.62
CA ALA A 247 11.42 -17.64 -14.55
C ALA A 247 10.70 -17.25 -15.84
N CYS A 248 11.32 -17.49 -16.99
CA CYS A 248 10.75 -17.22 -18.31
C CYS A 248 9.50 -18.05 -18.57
N HIS A 249 9.50 -19.34 -18.23
CA HIS A 249 8.32 -20.19 -18.37
C HIS A 249 7.13 -19.65 -17.57
N LEU A 250 7.33 -19.33 -16.29
CA LEU A 250 6.27 -18.81 -15.42
C LEU A 250 5.74 -17.46 -15.92
N ALA A 251 6.63 -16.54 -16.30
CA ALA A 251 6.22 -15.23 -16.81
C ALA A 251 5.46 -15.33 -18.13
N LYS A 252 5.92 -16.18 -19.06
CA LYS A 252 5.28 -16.42 -20.34
C LYS A 252 3.90 -17.07 -20.17
N GLN A 253 3.81 -18.11 -19.33
CA GLN A 253 2.54 -18.76 -19.04
C GLN A 253 1.50 -17.77 -18.51
N ALA A 254 1.84 -16.96 -17.51
CA ALA A 254 0.92 -15.97 -16.96
C ALA A 254 0.50 -14.91 -17.98
N PHE A 255 1.43 -14.50 -18.86
CA PHE A 255 1.15 -13.55 -19.92
C PHE A 255 0.18 -14.13 -20.98
N ASP A 256 0.44 -15.35 -21.44
CA ASP A 256 -0.38 -16.04 -22.45
C ASP A 256 -1.79 -16.37 -21.91
N GLU A 257 -1.89 -16.85 -20.66
CA GLU A 257 -3.17 -17.09 -19.97
C GLU A 257 -4.01 -15.81 -19.83
N ALA A 258 -3.38 -14.67 -19.53
CA ALA A 258 -4.08 -13.41 -19.38
C ALA A 258 -4.51 -12.81 -20.74
N ILE A 259 -3.72 -12.98 -21.80
CA ILE A 259 -4.11 -12.60 -23.16
C ILE A 259 -5.38 -13.31 -23.59
N ALA A 260 -5.50 -14.61 -23.30
CA ALA A 260 -6.65 -15.43 -23.72
C ALA A 260 -8.00 -14.93 -23.19
N GLU A 261 -8.00 -14.22 -22.05
CA GLU A 261 -9.21 -13.73 -21.38
C GLU A 261 -9.30 -12.19 -21.37
N LEU A 262 -8.35 -11.49 -21.99
CA LEU A 262 -8.20 -10.03 -21.89
C LEU A 262 -9.41 -9.27 -22.45
N ASP A 263 -10.02 -9.78 -23.53
CA ASP A 263 -11.17 -9.18 -24.20
C ASP A 263 -12.46 -9.22 -23.34
N THR A 264 -12.46 -9.96 -22.24
CA THR A 264 -13.62 -10.09 -21.33
C THR A 264 -13.65 -9.02 -20.23
N LEU A 265 -12.58 -8.24 -20.10
CA LEU A 265 -12.42 -7.27 -19.01
C LEU A 265 -13.21 -5.98 -19.22
N SER A 266 -13.59 -5.36 -18.10
CA SER A 266 -14.05 -3.97 -18.09
C SER A 266 -12.90 -3.01 -18.42
N GLU A 267 -13.19 -1.77 -18.84
CA GLU A 267 -12.15 -0.77 -19.17
C GLU A 267 -11.20 -0.49 -18.00
N GLU A 268 -11.72 -0.47 -16.77
CA GLU A 268 -10.92 -0.24 -15.56
C GLU A 268 -9.99 -1.43 -15.28
N SER A 269 -10.52 -2.64 -15.25
CA SER A 269 -9.74 -3.87 -15.05
C SER A 269 -8.73 -4.12 -16.16
N TYR A 270 -9.06 -3.73 -17.40
CA TYR A 270 -8.16 -3.81 -18.55
C TYR A 270 -6.91 -2.96 -18.36
N LYS A 271 -7.05 -1.71 -17.91
CA LYS A 271 -5.92 -0.80 -17.66
C LYS A 271 -4.96 -1.36 -16.60
N ASP A 272 -5.50 -1.86 -15.50
CA ASP A 272 -4.69 -2.44 -14.41
C ASP A 272 -3.96 -3.72 -14.85
N SER A 273 -4.64 -4.60 -15.60
CA SER A 273 -4.09 -5.89 -16.00
C SER A 273 -3.04 -5.74 -17.10
N THR A 274 -3.33 -4.95 -18.14
CA THR A 274 -2.39 -4.71 -19.25
C THR A 274 -1.11 -4.04 -18.80
N LEU A 275 -1.21 -3.17 -17.80
CA LEU A 275 -0.03 -2.57 -17.20
C LEU A 275 0.93 -3.63 -16.66
N ILE A 276 0.42 -4.60 -15.90
CA ILE A 276 1.24 -5.64 -15.31
C ILE A 276 1.79 -6.58 -16.37
N MET A 277 0.96 -6.92 -17.37
CA MET A 277 1.37 -7.76 -18.49
C MET A 277 2.54 -7.14 -19.26
N GLN A 278 2.56 -5.81 -19.42
CA GLN A 278 3.70 -5.11 -20.02
C GLN A 278 4.99 -5.37 -19.23
N LEU A 279 4.94 -5.48 -17.91
CA LEU A 279 6.12 -5.72 -17.07
C LEU A 279 6.63 -7.16 -17.20
N LEU A 280 5.70 -8.11 -17.28
CA LEU A 280 6.04 -9.50 -17.59
C LEU A 280 6.75 -9.57 -18.94
N ARG A 281 6.24 -8.86 -19.95
CA ARG A 281 6.86 -8.77 -21.28
C ARG A 281 8.23 -8.10 -21.25
N ASP A 282 8.39 -7.02 -20.48
CA ASP A 282 9.67 -6.31 -20.34
C ASP A 282 10.72 -7.24 -19.72
N ASN A 283 10.36 -7.97 -18.65
CA ASN A 283 11.22 -8.96 -18.02
C ASN A 283 11.59 -10.10 -18.98
N LEU A 284 10.61 -10.66 -19.70
CA LEU A 284 10.86 -11.69 -20.71
C LEU A 284 11.84 -11.19 -21.77
N THR A 285 11.64 -9.99 -22.29
CA THR A 285 12.53 -9.39 -23.31
C THR A 285 13.97 -9.27 -22.79
N LEU A 286 14.13 -8.82 -21.54
CA LEU A 286 15.44 -8.72 -20.90
C LEU A 286 16.09 -10.11 -20.72
N TRP A 287 15.38 -11.06 -20.14
CA TRP A 287 15.94 -12.38 -19.77
C TRP A 287 16.20 -13.28 -20.98
N THR A 288 15.39 -13.19 -22.03
CA THR A 288 15.60 -14.02 -23.24
C THR A 288 16.86 -13.60 -23.99
N SER A 289 17.33 -12.36 -23.80
CA SER A 289 18.61 -11.90 -24.35
C SER A 289 19.83 -12.44 -23.60
N ASP A 290 19.65 -12.91 -22.37
CA ASP A 290 20.70 -13.49 -21.52
C ASP A 290 20.79 -15.02 -21.65
N LEU A 291 19.78 -15.67 -22.24
CA LEU A 291 19.81 -17.11 -22.49
C LEU A 291 20.67 -17.41 -23.73
N PRO A 292 21.60 -18.40 -23.68
CA PRO A 292 22.35 -18.80 -24.86
C PRO A 292 21.38 -19.33 -25.94
N GLU A 293 21.49 -18.79 -27.16
CA GLU A 293 20.85 -19.40 -28.33
C GLU A 293 21.56 -20.73 -28.63
N ASP A 294 21.00 -21.86 -28.16
CA ASP A 294 20.84 -23.14 -28.88
C ASP A 294 20.68 -24.34 -27.92
N GLY A 295 19.88 -25.32 -28.36
CA GLY A 295 19.97 -26.72 -27.92
C GLY A 295 18.88 -27.18 -26.96
N GLY A 296 17.74 -27.60 -27.51
CA GLY A 296 16.77 -28.39 -26.74
C GLY A 296 17.39 -29.70 -26.26
N ASP A 297 17.27 -29.98 -24.96
CA ASP A 297 17.32 -31.33 -24.42
C ASP A 297 16.67 -31.38 -23.02
N GLU A 298 16.17 -32.56 -22.71
CA GLU A 298 15.16 -32.91 -21.71
C GLU A 298 15.46 -32.48 -20.26
N ILE A 299 14.39 -32.10 -19.55
CA ILE A 299 14.38 -31.75 -18.13
C ILE A 299 14.80 -32.97 -17.27
N LYS A 300 15.92 -32.85 -16.57
CA LYS A 300 16.18 -33.60 -15.33
C LYS A 300 16.21 -32.65 -14.14
N PRO A 301 15.68 -33.04 -12.96
CA PRO A 301 15.72 -32.19 -11.77
C PRO A 301 17.15 -32.15 -11.21
N GLU A 302 17.87 -31.04 -11.40
CA GLU A 302 19.18 -30.81 -10.77
C GLU A 302 19.06 -30.14 -9.40
N GLU A 303 19.91 -30.61 -8.49
CA GLU A 303 20.06 -30.19 -7.10
C GLU A 303 20.46 -28.71 -6.96
N ILE A 304 19.90 -28.07 -5.95
CA ILE A 304 20.17 -26.67 -5.56
C ILE A 304 21.67 -26.53 -5.18
N LYS A 305 22.47 -25.98 -6.09
CA LYS A 305 23.82 -25.49 -5.78
C LYS A 305 23.81 -23.97 -5.53
N PRO A 306 24.44 -23.48 -4.45
CA PRO A 306 24.56 -22.05 -4.20
C PRO A 306 25.53 -21.42 -5.21
N ALA A 307 25.05 -20.43 -5.97
CA ALA A 307 25.86 -19.65 -6.90
C ALA A 307 26.72 -18.61 -6.14
N ALA A 308 27.98 -18.45 -6.59
CA ALA A 308 28.85 -17.35 -6.18
C ALA A 308 28.39 -16.04 -6.85
N PRO A 309 28.63 -14.87 -6.22
CA PRO A 309 28.20 -13.59 -6.79
C PRO A 309 29.13 -13.19 -7.95
N GLU A 310 28.66 -13.31 -9.19
CA GLU A 310 29.30 -12.70 -10.36
C GLU A 310 28.59 -11.38 -10.73
N ASP A 311 29.42 -10.35 -10.92
CA ASP A 311 29.21 -9.03 -11.54
C ASP A 311 27.96 -8.20 -11.16
N GLY A 312 28.20 -7.30 -10.19
CA GLY A 312 27.31 -6.27 -9.64
C GLY A 312 26.85 -5.14 -10.57
N GLN A 313 26.70 -5.38 -11.88
CA GLN A 313 26.29 -4.34 -12.85
C GLN A 313 25.01 -4.61 -13.64
N ARG A 314 24.38 -5.79 -13.53
CA ARG A 314 23.11 -6.13 -14.22
C ARG A 314 21.85 -6.12 -13.34
N PHE A 315 21.97 -5.76 -12.06
CA PHE A 315 20.94 -5.85 -11.01
C PHE A 315 19.68 -4.95 -11.15
N ASN A 316 19.32 -4.47 -12.34
CA ASN A 316 18.88 -3.08 -12.44
C ASN A 316 17.52 -2.72 -13.06
N GLN A 317 16.58 -3.62 -13.40
CA GLN A 317 15.32 -3.14 -14.03
C GLN A 317 13.99 -3.80 -13.61
N CYS A 318 13.96 -5.05 -13.16
CA CYS A 318 12.68 -5.80 -13.12
C CYS A 318 11.71 -5.47 -11.97
N LEU A 319 12.20 -4.98 -10.82
CA LEU A 319 11.34 -4.71 -9.64
C LEU A 319 10.83 -3.27 -9.54
N VAL A 320 11.36 -2.35 -10.35
CA VAL A 320 10.93 -0.94 -10.35
C VAL A 320 9.56 -0.79 -11.01
N ILE A 321 9.20 -1.69 -11.94
CA ILE A 321 8.14 -1.40 -12.90
C ILE A 321 6.72 -1.63 -12.35
N PHE A 322 6.50 -2.51 -11.36
CA PHE A 322 5.13 -2.80 -10.85
C PHE A 322 4.46 -1.64 -10.11
N PHE A 323 5.24 -0.67 -9.63
CA PHE A 323 4.69 0.51 -8.96
C PHE A 323 5.01 1.83 -9.67
N TRP A 324 5.83 1.80 -10.73
CA TRP A 324 6.05 2.99 -11.55
C TRP A 324 4.86 3.34 -12.45
N SER A 325 3.73 2.63 -12.36
CA SER A 325 2.60 2.93 -13.22
C SER A 325 1.28 3.20 -12.50
N LYS A 326 0.83 2.42 -11.51
CA LYS A 326 -0.37 2.83 -10.75
C LYS A 326 -0.09 4.02 -9.83
N SER A 327 1.00 3.94 -9.04
CA SER A 327 1.41 5.07 -8.21
C SER A 327 1.95 6.25 -9.02
N HIS A 328 2.53 6.07 -10.23
CA HIS A 328 2.98 7.20 -11.05
C HIS A 328 1.85 7.85 -11.85
N HIS A 329 0.75 7.17 -12.18
CA HIS A 329 -0.41 7.83 -12.79
C HIS A 329 -1.11 8.74 -11.77
N ASP A 330 -1.28 8.29 -10.52
CA ASP A 330 -1.83 9.11 -9.43
C ASP A 330 -0.82 10.14 -8.91
N PHE A 331 0.47 9.82 -8.88
CA PHE A 331 1.55 10.76 -8.52
C PHE A 331 1.79 11.80 -9.61
N LEU A 332 1.78 11.46 -10.91
CA LEU A 332 1.80 12.45 -12.00
C LEU A 332 0.50 13.23 -12.03
N ALA A 333 -0.67 12.64 -11.79
CA ALA A 333 -1.91 13.39 -11.70
C ALA A 333 -1.90 14.35 -10.50
N GLN A 334 -1.34 13.95 -9.35
CA GLN A 334 -1.14 14.83 -8.19
C GLN A 334 -0.04 15.86 -8.43
N GLN A 335 1.09 15.52 -9.05
CA GLN A 335 2.19 16.44 -9.36
C GLN A 335 1.81 17.41 -10.48
N LEU A 336 1.03 16.99 -11.48
CA LEU A 336 0.43 17.85 -12.49
C LEU A 336 -0.68 18.72 -11.89
N THR A 337 -1.46 18.21 -10.94
CA THR A 337 -2.43 19.03 -10.19
C THR A 337 -1.71 20.02 -9.27
N ARG A 338 -0.58 19.64 -8.67
CA ARG A 338 0.29 20.51 -7.86
C ARG A 338 1.03 21.54 -8.71
N LEU A 339 1.56 21.17 -9.88
CA LEU A 339 2.14 22.09 -10.87
C LEU A 339 1.08 23.03 -11.41
N ARG A 340 -0.12 22.53 -11.74
CA ARG A 340 -1.27 23.35 -12.16
C ARG A 340 -1.69 24.31 -11.06
N ASN A 341 -1.81 23.85 -9.81
CA ASN A 341 -2.18 24.69 -8.68
C ASN A 341 -1.06 25.67 -8.29
N ALA A 342 0.21 25.28 -8.35
CA ALA A 342 1.37 26.13 -8.10
C ALA A 342 1.55 27.17 -9.21
N LEU A 343 1.31 26.81 -10.48
CA LEU A 343 1.22 27.74 -11.60
C LEU A 343 0.01 28.66 -11.46
N HIS A 344 -1.13 28.17 -10.94
CA HIS A 344 -2.31 29.00 -10.65
C HIS A 344 -2.03 29.97 -9.51
N TRP A 345 -1.36 29.54 -8.44
CA TRP A 345 -0.94 30.36 -7.30
C TRP A 345 0.16 31.35 -7.68
N ASN A 346 1.10 30.97 -8.56
CA ASN A 346 2.10 31.89 -9.11
C ASN A 346 1.47 32.88 -10.09
N ALA A 347 0.49 32.47 -10.91
CA ALA A 347 -0.28 33.38 -11.76
C ALA A 347 -1.15 34.34 -10.92
N LEU A 348 -1.71 33.88 -9.80
CA LEU A 348 -2.44 34.72 -8.84
C LEU A 348 -1.50 35.68 -8.11
N LYS A 349 -0.31 35.21 -7.67
CA LYS A 349 0.73 36.07 -7.09
C LYS A 349 1.27 37.09 -8.09
N ILE A 350 1.52 36.70 -9.34
CA ILE A 350 1.96 37.63 -10.39
C ILE A 350 0.84 38.63 -10.69
N ARG A 351 -0.44 38.21 -10.76
CA ARG A 351 -1.57 39.14 -10.89
C ARG A 351 -1.72 40.06 -9.68
N CYS A 352 -1.52 39.57 -8.46
CA CYS A 352 -1.57 40.40 -7.24
C CYS A 352 -0.36 41.35 -7.13
N VAL A 353 0.84 40.93 -7.53
CA VAL A 353 2.06 41.77 -7.54
C VAL A 353 1.98 42.80 -8.67
N CYS A 354 1.45 42.44 -9.85
CA CYS A 354 1.18 43.39 -10.93
C CYS A 354 0.03 44.35 -10.58
N ALA A 355 -1.02 43.88 -9.90
CA ALA A 355 -2.10 44.74 -9.42
C ALA A 355 -1.62 45.69 -8.31
N TRP A 356 -0.76 45.23 -7.41
CA TRP A 356 -0.14 46.05 -6.37
C TRP A 356 0.86 47.06 -6.95
N SER A 357 1.70 46.64 -7.90
CA SER A 357 2.63 47.54 -8.60
C SER A 357 1.90 48.60 -9.43
N ASN A 358 0.81 48.24 -10.10
CA ASN A 358 -0.05 49.19 -10.81
C ASN A 358 -0.81 50.13 -9.87
N ALA A 359 -1.23 49.67 -8.68
CA ALA A 359 -1.86 50.51 -7.67
C ALA A 359 -0.87 51.53 -7.06
N VAL A 360 0.38 51.11 -6.78
CA VAL A 360 1.44 51.99 -6.29
C VAL A 360 1.85 53.04 -7.34
N HIS A 361 1.86 52.67 -8.63
CA HIS A 361 2.11 53.61 -9.72
C HIS A 361 0.94 54.58 -9.98
N LEU A 362 -0.31 54.17 -9.73
CA LEU A 362 -1.46 55.07 -9.80
C LEU A 362 -1.46 56.09 -8.64
N ASP A 363 -1.07 55.67 -7.44
CA ASP A 363 -1.00 56.52 -6.25
C ASP A 363 0.11 57.58 -6.37
N GLN A 364 1.29 57.19 -6.90
CA GLN A 364 2.36 58.14 -7.23
C GLN A 364 1.99 59.12 -8.35
N LYS A 365 1.22 58.69 -9.36
CA LYS A 365 0.74 59.60 -10.42
C LYS A 365 -0.34 60.55 -9.93
N MET A 366 -1.21 60.14 -9.01
CA MET A 366 -2.21 61.03 -8.41
C MET A 366 -1.61 62.05 -7.44
N GLN A 367 -0.54 61.71 -6.71
CA GLN A 367 0.19 62.69 -5.89
C GLN A 367 0.92 63.76 -6.74
N ILE A 368 1.44 63.40 -7.91
CA ILE A 368 2.11 64.36 -8.81
C ILE A 368 1.11 65.33 -9.46
N ILE A 369 -0.13 64.88 -9.74
CA ILE A 369 -1.20 65.73 -10.30
C ILE A 369 -1.81 66.66 -9.24
N ALA A 370 -1.76 66.31 -7.95
CA ALA A 370 -2.28 67.16 -6.87
C ALA A 370 -1.35 68.28 -6.40
N THR A 371 -0.09 68.30 -6.88
CA THR A 371 0.92 69.34 -6.55
C THR A 371 1.30 70.24 -7.74
N SER A 372 0.54 70.17 -8.83
CA SER A 372 0.54 71.14 -9.95
C SER A 372 -0.80 71.85 -10.01
#